data_AF-A0A0D2KB52-F1
#
_entry.id   AF-A0A0D2KB52-F1
#
_cell.length_a   1.000
_cell.length_b   1.000
_cell.length_c   1.000
_cell.angle_alpha   90.00
_cell.angle_beta   90.00
_cell.angle_gamma   90.00
#
_symmetry.space_group_name_H-M   'P 1'
#
loop_
_entity.id
_entity.type
_entity.pdbx_description
1 polymer ?
#
loop_
_entity_poly.entity_id
_entity_poly.type
_entity_poly.pdbx_seq_one_letter_code
_entity_poly.pdbx_strand_id
1 'polypeptide(L)'
;MKAPSTLLLRAMLRPQQPLCQVRWKSEWMPREKYAKITTLDKLHRRQKAAVRKERQDSEDRAAKMFPASTPSATLSQTQQQIQPQQSPPLHQTSFLRSQIQNHNLTPTLSALPYLITRTPSKNLPIYQTTKAGGSKHITTIRKIKGDLQELANAVRTALGLEEYMTDVRGRRKANVVINWTTRHVVVRGWRGPEIKRWAEVSGF
;
A
#
# COMPACT_ATOMS: atom_id res chain seq x y z
N MET A 1 42.74 -31.02 29.51
CA MET A 1 43.24 -31.10 28.12
C MET A 1 42.04 -31.23 27.17
N LYS A 2 42.05 -30.60 25.99
CA LYS A 2 40.96 -30.73 24.99
C LYS A 2 41.41 -31.70 23.90
N ALA A 3 40.55 -32.64 23.51
CA ALA A 3 40.86 -33.59 22.44
C ALA A 3 41.02 -32.86 21.09
N PRO A 4 41.92 -33.32 20.20
CA PRO A 4 42.10 -32.73 18.88
C PRO A 4 40.85 -32.90 18.02
N SER A 5 40.61 -31.97 17.10
CA SER A 5 39.40 -32.01 16.26
C SER A 5 39.42 -33.23 15.34
N THR A 6 38.25 -33.87 15.17
CA THR A 6 38.08 -35.09 14.36
C THR A 6 38.41 -34.90 12.88
N LEU A 7 38.40 -33.66 12.39
CA LEU A 7 38.85 -33.31 11.03
C LEU A 7 40.36 -33.51 10.85
N LEU A 8 41.18 -33.15 11.85
CA LEU A 8 42.63 -33.28 11.81
C LEU A 8 43.06 -34.75 11.82
N LEU A 9 42.40 -35.58 12.64
CA LEU A 9 42.62 -37.02 12.67
C LEU A 9 42.30 -37.68 11.32
N ARG A 10 41.25 -37.22 10.64
CA ARG A 10 40.81 -37.76 9.34
C ARG A 10 41.74 -37.40 8.19
N ALA A 11 42.37 -36.22 8.23
CA ALA A 11 43.36 -35.80 7.23
C ALA A 11 44.65 -36.66 7.28
N MET A 12 45.12 -37.00 8.48
CA MET A 12 46.31 -37.83 8.69
C MET A 12 46.16 -39.28 8.19
N LEU A 13 44.95 -39.83 8.22
CA LEU A 13 44.69 -41.25 7.94
C LEU A 13 44.39 -41.58 6.47
N ARG A 14 44.14 -40.58 5.60
CA ARG A 14 43.84 -40.79 4.17
C ARG A 14 44.37 -39.65 3.29
N PRO A 15 45.66 -39.63 2.93
CA PRO A 15 46.29 -38.51 2.22
C PRO A 15 45.90 -38.38 0.73
N GLN A 16 45.07 -39.26 0.18
CA GLN A 16 44.76 -39.35 -1.26
C GLN A 16 43.25 -39.24 -1.58
N GLN A 17 42.47 -38.53 -0.76
CA GLN A 17 41.12 -38.11 -1.13
C GLN A 17 41.02 -36.58 -1.07
N PRO A 18 40.61 -35.90 -2.17
CA PRO A 18 40.45 -34.45 -2.13
C PRO A 18 39.40 -34.07 -1.08
N LEU A 19 39.74 -33.06 -0.25
CA LEU A 19 38.85 -32.51 0.80
C LEU A 19 37.50 -32.06 0.25
N CYS A 20 37.44 -31.75 -1.03
CA CYS A 20 36.23 -31.59 -1.80
C CYS A 20 35.80 -32.94 -2.37
N GLN A 21 35.06 -33.74 -1.60
CA GLN A 21 34.00 -34.49 -2.26
C GLN A 21 33.10 -33.44 -2.89
N VAL A 22 33.18 -33.31 -4.22
CA VAL A 22 32.11 -32.70 -5.01
C VAL A 22 30.87 -33.43 -4.56
N ARG A 23 30.05 -32.78 -3.73
CA ARG A 23 28.76 -33.29 -3.34
C ARG A 23 27.98 -33.30 -4.63
N TRP A 24 28.01 -34.45 -5.31
CA TRP A 24 27.23 -34.72 -6.51
C TRP A 24 25.86 -34.19 -6.18
N LYS A 25 25.52 -33.06 -6.82
CA LYS A 25 24.27 -32.37 -6.61
C LYS A 25 23.30 -33.32 -7.28
N SER A 26 22.80 -34.25 -6.48
CA SER A 26 22.08 -35.39 -6.99
C SER A 26 21.02 -34.85 -7.91
N GLU A 27 20.82 -35.52 -9.03
CA GLU A 27 19.68 -35.30 -9.89
C GLU A 27 18.41 -35.87 -9.23
N TRP A 28 18.28 -35.60 -7.93
CA TRP A 28 17.05 -35.27 -7.25
C TRP A 28 16.37 -34.19 -8.08
N MET A 29 15.65 -34.67 -9.09
CA MET A 29 14.75 -33.89 -9.93
C MET A 29 14.04 -32.89 -9.03
N PRO A 30 14.02 -31.59 -9.36
CA PRO A 30 13.25 -30.62 -8.63
C PRO A 30 11.85 -31.19 -8.43
N ARG A 31 11.49 -31.46 -7.16
CA ARG A 31 10.27 -32.23 -6.83
C ARG A 31 9.02 -31.62 -7.48
N GLU A 32 9.11 -30.31 -7.74
CA GLU A 32 8.33 -29.48 -8.65
C GLU A 32 7.83 -30.17 -9.95
N LYS A 33 8.66 -30.91 -10.70
CA LYS A 33 8.22 -31.62 -11.92
C LYS A 33 7.15 -32.69 -11.67
N TYR A 34 7.09 -33.26 -10.47
CA TYR A 34 6.07 -34.23 -10.04
C TYR A 34 5.31 -33.79 -8.78
N ALA A 35 5.41 -32.51 -8.39
CA ALA A 35 4.64 -31.94 -7.30
C ALA A 35 3.20 -31.75 -7.80
N LYS A 36 2.44 -32.86 -7.80
CA LYS A 36 1.02 -32.91 -8.17
C LYS A 36 0.32 -31.78 -7.41
N ILE A 37 0.01 -30.69 -8.12
CA ILE A 37 -0.51 -29.47 -7.52
C ILE A 37 -1.79 -29.85 -6.78
N THR A 38 -1.72 -29.81 -5.45
CA THR A 38 -2.79 -30.32 -4.59
C THR A 38 -4.05 -29.48 -4.80
N THR A 39 -5.21 -30.07 -4.51
CA THR A 39 -6.49 -29.34 -4.49
C THR A 39 -6.40 -28.11 -3.57
N LEU A 40 -5.66 -28.22 -2.47
CA LEU A 40 -5.35 -27.14 -1.53
C LEU A 40 -4.50 -26.02 -2.15
N ASP A 41 -3.42 -26.33 -2.90
CA ASP A 41 -2.62 -25.29 -3.57
C ASP A 41 -3.43 -24.55 -4.65
N LYS A 42 -4.25 -25.27 -5.42
CA LYS A 42 -5.19 -24.67 -6.37
C LYS A 42 -6.19 -23.74 -5.67
N LEU A 43 -6.70 -24.13 -4.50
CA LEU A 43 -7.59 -23.29 -3.68
C LEU A 43 -6.87 -22.02 -3.17
N HIS A 44 -5.66 -22.15 -2.61
CA HIS A 44 -4.87 -21.00 -2.16
C HIS A 44 -4.51 -20.04 -3.30
N ARG A 45 -4.18 -20.55 -4.50
CA ARG A 45 -3.95 -19.71 -5.69
C ARG A 45 -5.22 -18.96 -6.09
N ARG A 46 -6.38 -19.64 -6.13
CA ARG A 46 -7.69 -19.02 -6.42
C ARG A 46 -8.03 -17.92 -5.41
N GLN A 47 -7.84 -18.17 -4.11
CA GLN A 47 -8.06 -17.17 -3.05
C GLN A 47 -7.13 -15.95 -3.23
N LYS A 48 -5.82 -16.16 -3.44
CA LYS A 48 -4.87 -15.06 -3.70
C LYS A 48 -5.17 -14.31 -5.00
N ALA A 49 -5.71 -14.98 -6.02
CA ALA A 49 -6.15 -14.33 -7.26
C ALA A 49 -7.40 -13.47 -7.03
N ALA A 50 -8.39 -13.98 -6.29
CA ALA A 50 -9.60 -13.25 -5.93
C ALA A 50 -9.27 -11.97 -5.12
N VAL A 51 -8.38 -12.04 -4.12
CA VAL A 51 -7.96 -10.86 -3.34
C VAL A 51 -7.22 -9.83 -4.20
N ARG A 52 -6.39 -10.26 -5.17
CA ARG A 52 -5.76 -9.33 -6.14
C ARG A 52 -6.80 -8.68 -7.03
N LYS A 53 -7.79 -9.45 -7.52
CA LYS A 53 -8.88 -8.92 -8.32
C LYS A 53 -9.70 -7.90 -7.54
N GLU A 54 -10.15 -8.21 -6.32
CA GLU A 54 -10.93 -7.27 -5.49
C GLU A 54 -10.17 -5.97 -5.19
N ARG A 55 -8.83 -6.04 -5.12
CA ARG A 55 -7.97 -4.86 -5.01
C ARG A 55 -7.92 -4.05 -6.31
N GLN A 56 -7.72 -4.69 -7.46
CA GLN A 56 -7.79 -4.03 -8.78
C GLN A 56 -9.16 -3.39 -8.98
N ASP A 57 -10.24 -4.13 -8.71
CA ASP A 57 -11.63 -3.64 -8.74
C ASP A 57 -11.86 -2.45 -7.78
N SER A 58 -11.01 -2.20 -6.78
CA SER A 58 -11.05 -1.00 -5.91
C SER A 58 -10.25 0.17 -6.47
N GLU A 59 -9.11 -0.10 -7.10
CA GLU A 59 -8.29 0.89 -7.79
C GLU A 59 -9.03 1.41 -9.04
N ASP A 60 -9.67 0.53 -9.82
CA ASP A 60 -10.50 0.86 -10.98
C ASP A 60 -11.75 1.66 -10.61
N ARG A 61 -12.42 1.32 -9.49
CA ARG A 61 -13.57 2.10 -8.99
C ARG A 61 -13.16 3.48 -8.50
N ALA A 62 -11.98 3.63 -7.88
CA ALA A 62 -11.46 4.94 -7.50
C ALA A 62 -11.14 5.82 -8.73
N ALA A 63 -10.58 5.24 -9.79
CA ALA A 63 -10.34 5.92 -11.06
C ALA A 63 -11.65 6.34 -11.74
N LYS A 64 -12.69 5.48 -11.72
CA LYS A 64 -14.01 5.79 -12.27
C LYS A 64 -14.78 6.85 -11.47
N MET A 65 -14.61 6.90 -10.15
CA MET A 65 -15.33 7.83 -9.27
C MET A 65 -14.97 9.30 -9.53
N PHE A 66 -13.71 9.56 -9.87
CA PHE A 66 -13.23 10.90 -10.24
C PHE A 66 -12.35 10.78 -11.48
N PRO A 67 -12.93 10.79 -12.70
CA PRO A 67 -12.16 10.74 -13.94
C PRO A 67 -11.34 12.04 -14.06
N ALA A 68 -10.11 11.98 -13.59
CA ALA A 68 -9.22 13.13 -13.63
C ALA A 68 -8.81 13.39 -15.09
N SER A 69 -8.96 14.63 -15.53
CA SER A 69 -8.17 15.19 -16.63
C SER A 69 -6.69 15.09 -16.26
N THR A 70 -6.05 14.00 -16.67
CA THR A 70 -4.66 13.69 -16.36
C THR A 70 -3.71 14.32 -17.37
N PRO A 71 -2.82 15.20 -16.89
CA PRO A 71 -1.45 15.20 -17.39
C PRO A 71 -0.46 15.17 -16.23
N SER A 72 -0.14 13.97 -15.71
CA SER A 72 1.15 13.59 -15.07
C SER A 72 1.06 12.24 -14.35
N ALA A 73 1.02 11.15 -15.12
CA ALA A 73 1.38 9.81 -14.62
C ALA A 73 1.95 8.91 -15.74
N THR A 74 2.45 9.49 -16.83
CA THR A 74 3.23 8.75 -17.83
C THR A 74 4.70 8.88 -17.45
N LEU A 75 5.34 7.76 -17.15
CA LEU A 75 6.77 7.67 -16.91
C LEU A 75 7.54 8.10 -18.16
N SER A 76 8.06 9.33 -18.16
CA SER A 76 8.98 9.78 -19.20
C SER A 76 10.31 9.05 -19.06
N GLN A 77 10.55 8.09 -19.94
CA GLN A 77 11.92 7.66 -20.25
C GLN A 77 12.59 8.78 -21.05
N THR A 78 13.34 9.65 -20.38
CA THR A 78 14.23 10.60 -21.05
C THR A 78 15.67 10.17 -20.80
N GLN A 79 16.25 9.53 -21.82
CA GLN A 79 17.65 9.11 -21.84
C GLN A 79 18.54 10.35 -21.91
N GLN A 80 19.33 10.62 -20.86
CA GLN A 80 20.25 11.76 -20.84
C GLN A 80 21.49 11.44 -21.68
N GLN A 81 21.71 12.24 -22.72
CA GLN A 81 22.95 12.24 -23.50
C GLN A 81 23.82 13.42 -23.04
N ILE A 82 25.08 13.14 -22.70
CA ILE A 82 26.01 14.13 -22.14
C ILE A 82 26.86 14.73 -23.27
N GLN A 83 26.89 16.06 -23.37
CA GLN A 83 27.93 16.83 -24.06
C GLN A 83 28.32 18.05 -23.21
N PRO A 84 29.63 18.34 -23.04
CA PRO A 84 30.09 19.53 -22.32
C PRO A 84 30.84 20.51 -23.24
N GLN A 85 30.38 21.77 -23.40
CA GLN A 85 31.30 22.84 -23.82
C GLN A 85 30.87 24.30 -23.50
N GLN A 86 31.70 24.95 -22.68
CA GLN A 86 32.10 26.38 -22.69
C GLN A 86 31.11 27.53 -22.34
N SER A 87 31.72 28.66 -21.98
CA SER A 87 31.19 29.91 -21.41
C SER A 87 32.23 31.04 -21.66
N PRO A 88 32.03 32.32 -21.26
CA PRO A 88 30.83 33.08 -20.84
C PRO A 88 30.54 34.15 -21.95
N PRO A 89 30.32 35.49 -21.79
CA PRO A 89 29.94 36.32 -20.63
C PRO A 89 28.87 37.44 -20.83
N LEU A 90 28.47 38.05 -19.70
CA LEU A 90 27.97 39.43 -19.48
C LEU A 90 26.74 39.98 -20.23
N HIS A 91 25.65 40.21 -19.48
CA HIS A 91 25.21 41.57 -19.17
C HIS A 91 24.44 41.64 -17.84
N GLN A 92 24.47 42.82 -17.20
CA GLN A 92 23.83 43.09 -15.91
C GLN A 92 22.46 43.73 -16.12
N THR A 93 21.44 43.24 -15.42
CA THR A 93 20.32 44.08 -14.96
C THR A 93 19.88 43.61 -13.59
N SER A 94 20.00 44.48 -12.59
CA SER A 94 19.24 44.44 -11.35
C SER A 94 17.74 44.27 -11.61
N PHE A 95 16.96 43.73 -10.67
CA PHE A 95 15.79 44.42 -10.09
C PHE A 95 15.11 43.62 -8.97
N LEU A 96 14.68 44.35 -7.93
CA LEU A 96 13.65 44.01 -6.94
C LEU A 96 13.86 42.80 -5.99
N ARG A 97 14.48 43.14 -4.85
CA ARG A 97 14.15 42.62 -3.52
C ARG A 97 12.64 42.69 -3.27
N SER A 98 11.91 41.58 -3.36
CA SER A 98 10.49 41.50 -2.98
C SER A 98 10.24 40.39 -1.95
N GLN A 99 9.80 40.83 -0.76
CA GLN A 99 9.12 40.08 0.31
C GLN A 99 9.09 38.55 0.23
N ILE A 100 9.90 37.91 1.09
CA ILE A 100 9.54 36.61 1.66
C ILE A 100 8.34 36.85 2.57
N GLN A 101 7.13 36.82 2.01
CA GLN A 101 5.93 36.71 2.83
C GLN A 101 5.92 35.32 3.44
N ASN A 102 6.07 35.27 4.77
CA ASN A 102 5.88 34.06 5.54
C ASN A 102 4.47 33.53 5.24
N HIS A 103 4.39 32.44 4.50
CA HIS A 103 3.16 31.69 4.29
C HIS A 103 2.84 30.95 5.59
N ASN A 104 2.40 31.71 6.60
CA ASN A 104 1.53 31.21 7.64
C ASN A 104 0.28 30.69 6.93
N LEU A 105 0.31 29.39 6.62
CA LEU A 105 -0.83 28.63 6.15
C LEU A 105 -1.81 28.53 7.30
N THR A 106 -2.54 29.62 7.56
CA THR A 106 -3.71 29.63 8.42
C THR A 106 -4.63 28.53 7.89
N PRO A 107 -4.86 27.44 8.63
CA PRO A 107 -5.72 26.39 8.14
C PRO A 107 -7.12 26.99 8.02
N THR A 108 -7.58 27.15 6.78
CA THR A 108 -8.96 27.54 6.51
C THR A 108 -9.85 26.52 7.20
N LEU A 109 -10.51 26.93 8.28
CA LEU A 109 -11.47 26.10 9.01
C LEU A 109 -12.51 25.63 8.00
N SER A 110 -12.42 24.37 7.57
CA SER A 110 -13.36 23.83 6.61
C SER A 110 -14.74 23.89 7.23
N ALA A 111 -15.74 24.42 6.52
CA ALA A 111 -17.10 24.57 7.03
C ALA A 111 -17.81 23.24 7.36
N LEU A 112 -17.17 22.09 7.08
CA LEU A 112 -17.64 20.78 7.45
C LEU A 112 -17.56 20.57 8.98
N PRO A 113 -18.55 19.91 9.61
CA PRO A 113 -18.54 19.63 11.06
C PRO A 113 -17.50 18.56 11.46
N TYR A 114 -16.65 18.11 10.53
CA TYR A 114 -15.62 17.11 10.73
C TYR A 114 -14.37 17.39 9.89
N LEU A 115 -13.22 16.88 10.36
CA LEU A 115 -11.93 17.04 9.70
C LEU A 115 -11.11 15.75 9.84
N ILE A 116 -10.50 15.30 8.74
CA ILE A 116 -9.50 14.23 8.74
C ILE A 116 -8.12 14.89 8.80
N THR A 117 -7.33 14.63 9.84
CA THR A 117 -6.00 15.26 9.97
C THR A 117 -4.89 14.34 9.41
N ARG A 118 -4.10 14.86 8.45
CA ARG A 118 -2.97 14.12 7.82
C ARG A 118 -1.93 13.67 8.86
N THR A 119 -1.17 12.62 8.54
CA THR A 119 -0.04 12.15 9.38
C THR A 119 1.11 13.16 9.38
N PRO A 120 2.10 13.07 10.29
CA PRO A 120 3.29 13.94 10.25
C PRO A 120 4.01 13.90 8.89
N SER A 121 4.03 12.74 8.23
CA SER A 121 4.52 12.54 6.86
C SER A 121 3.60 13.09 5.76
N LYS A 122 2.64 13.96 6.11
CA LYS A 122 1.63 14.56 5.21
C LYS A 122 0.79 13.55 4.42
N ASN A 123 0.60 12.33 4.92
CA ASN A 123 -0.24 11.30 4.27
C ASN A 123 -1.66 11.24 4.87
N LEU A 124 -2.64 10.87 4.05
CA LEU A 124 -4.01 10.62 4.53
C LEU A 124 -4.04 9.38 5.46
N PRO A 125 -4.69 9.45 6.63
CA PRO A 125 -4.68 8.40 7.67
C PRO A 125 -5.70 7.28 7.38
N ILE A 126 -5.69 6.75 6.15
CA ILE A 126 -6.62 5.73 5.65
C ILE A 126 -5.85 4.42 5.51
N TYR A 127 -6.25 3.41 6.28
CA TYR A 127 -5.52 2.14 6.38
C TYR A 127 -6.42 0.96 6.04
N GLN A 128 -5.93 0.06 5.18
CA GLN A 128 -6.62 -1.19 4.87
C GLN A 128 -6.06 -2.32 5.75
N THR A 129 -6.95 -3.19 6.24
CA THR A 129 -6.62 -4.31 7.13
C THR A 129 -7.45 -5.54 6.79
N THR A 130 -6.89 -6.72 7.06
CA THR A 130 -7.59 -8.00 6.90
C THR A 130 -7.72 -8.70 8.24
N LYS A 131 -8.93 -9.20 8.56
CA LYS A 131 -9.21 -9.99 9.76
C LYS A 131 -9.76 -11.37 9.38
N ALA A 132 -9.96 -12.24 10.38
CA ALA A 132 -10.51 -13.60 10.20
C ALA A 132 -9.77 -14.41 9.11
N GLY A 133 -8.46 -14.66 9.32
CA GLY A 133 -7.63 -15.45 8.41
C GLY A 133 -7.39 -14.82 7.03
N GLY A 134 -7.78 -13.56 6.83
CA GLY A 134 -7.65 -12.85 5.55
C GLY A 134 -8.99 -12.60 4.86
N SER A 135 -10.09 -13.27 5.25
CA SER A 135 -11.39 -13.14 4.56
C SER A 135 -12.13 -11.82 4.84
N LYS A 136 -11.93 -11.20 6.00
CA LYS A 136 -12.65 -9.98 6.39
C LYS A 136 -11.83 -8.74 6.07
N HIS A 137 -12.04 -8.16 4.88
CA HIS A 137 -11.42 -6.92 4.44
C HIS A 137 -12.11 -5.69 5.06
N ILE A 138 -11.31 -4.75 5.54
CA ILE A 138 -11.76 -3.55 6.27
C ILE A 138 -10.86 -2.37 5.93
N THR A 139 -11.45 -1.23 5.61
CA THR A 139 -10.74 0.05 5.48
C THR A 139 -11.10 0.96 6.66
N THR A 140 -10.10 1.56 7.32
CA THR A 140 -10.28 2.38 8.52
C THR A 140 -9.71 3.78 8.32
N ILE A 141 -10.55 4.80 8.54
CA ILE A 141 -10.17 6.21 8.57
C ILE A 141 -9.83 6.58 10.02
N ARG A 142 -8.65 7.18 10.23
CA ARG A 142 -8.17 7.60 11.56
C ARG A 142 -7.95 9.11 11.65
N LYS A 143 -7.55 9.58 12.84
CA LYS A 143 -7.22 10.97 13.15
C LYS A 143 -8.33 11.99 12.81
N ILE A 144 -9.57 11.59 13.09
CA ILE A 144 -10.77 12.38 12.86
C ILE A 144 -10.99 13.38 14.01
N LYS A 145 -11.37 14.60 13.67
CA LYS A 145 -11.85 15.67 14.56
C LYS A 145 -13.29 16.03 14.15
N GLY A 146 -14.06 16.61 15.08
CA GLY A 146 -15.47 16.91 14.86
C GLY A 146 -16.37 15.66 14.86
N ASP A 147 -17.50 15.73 14.16
CA ASP A 147 -18.55 14.69 14.16
C ASP A 147 -18.18 13.45 13.32
N LEU A 148 -18.45 12.28 13.88
CA LEU A 148 -18.24 10.99 13.23
C LEU A 148 -19.44 10.55 12.40
N GLN A 149 -20.66 10.98 12.76
CA GLN A 149 -21.89 10.62 12.03
C GLN A 149 -21.89 11.27 10.65
N GLU A 150 -21.68 12.58 10.60
CA GLU A 150 -21.59 13.32 9.34
C GLU A 150 -20.44 12.83 8.45
N LEU A 151 -19.27 12.49 9.02
CA LEU A 151 -18.20 11.87 8.24
C LEU A 151 -18.59 10.49 7.69
N ALA A 152 -19.24 9.65 8.51
CA ALA A 152 -19.69 8.33 8.08
C ALA A 152 -20.80 8.41 7.00
N ASN A 153 -21.70 9.38 7.12
CA ASN A 153 -22.72 9.69 6.13
C ASN A 153 -22.10 10.16 4.82
N ALA A 154 -21.20 11.13 4.87
CA ALA A 154 -20.51 11.65 3.69
C ALA A 154 -19.69 10.57 2.96
N VAL A 155 -18.94 9.74 3.69
CA VAL A 155 -18.19 8.60 3.11
C VAL A 155 -19.15 7.58 2.47
N ARG A 156 -20.29 7.28 3.11
CA ARG A 156 -21.29 6.36 2.57
C ARG A 156 -21.88 6.89 1.26
N THR A 157 -22.31 8.15 1.26
CA THR A 157 -22.91 8.83 0.11
C THR A 157 -21.93 8.96 -1.05
N ALA A 158 -20.69 9.39 -0.77
CA ALA A 158 -19.66 9.54 -1.79
C ALA A 158 -19.36 8.21 -2.50
N LEU A 159 -19.20 7.12 -1.74
CA LEU A 159 -18.92 5.79 -2.32
C LEU A 159 -20.17 5.09 -2.89
N GLY A 160 -21.36 5.73 -2.86
CA GLY A 160 -22.61 5.13 -3.33
C GLY A 160 -23.00 3.84 -2.60
N LEU A 161 -22.65 3.73 -1.32
CA LEU A 161 -22.89 2.52 -0.53
C LEU A 161 -24.29 2.53 0.09
N GLU A 162 -25.02 1.43 -0.01
CA GLU A 162 -26.19 1.19 0.82
C GLU A 162 -25.83 1.25 2.31
N GLU A 163 -26.79 1.57 3.18
CA GLU A 163 -26.55 1.60 4.62
C GLU A 163 -26.15 0.21 5.15
N TYR A 164 -26.84 -0.84 4.70
CA TYR A 164 -26.64 -2.23 5.14
C TYR A 164 -26.42 -3.18 3.96
N MET A 165 -25.36 -3.98 4.02
CA MET A 165 -25.18 -5.18 3.18
C MET A 165 -25.78 -6.43 3.85
N THR A 166 -26.26 -7.37 3.05
CA THR A 166 -26.69 -8.70 3.51
C THR A 166 -25.51 -9.68 3.49
N ASP A 167 -25.19 -10.27 4.64
CA ASP A 167 -24.19 -11.33 4.79
C ASP A 167 -24.66 -12.65 4.16
N VAL A 168 -23.75 -13.59 3.85
CA VAL A 168 -24.09 -14.92 3.26
C VAL A 168 -25.09 -15.70 4.13
N ARG A 169 -25.15 -15.38 5.42
CA ARG A 169 -26.10 -15.92 6.41
C ARG A 169 -27.42 -15.13 6.53
N GLY A 170 -27.78 -14.31 5.54
CA GLY A 170 -29.00 -13.48 5.52
C GLY A 170 -29.03 -12.31 6.51
N ARG A 171 -27.92 -12.01 7.20
CA ARG A 171 -27.88 -10.98 8.25
C ARG A 171 -27.51 -9.62 7.69
N ARG A 172 -28.33 -8.60 7.93
CA ARG A 172 -28.00 -7.19 7.63
C ARG A 172 -26.81 -6.72 8.48
N LYS A 173 -25.86 -6.02 7.85
CA LYS A 173 -24.67 -5.44 8.49
C LYS A 173 -24.34 -4.09 7.85
N ALA A 174 -24.13 -3.06 8.66
CA ALA A 174 -23.81 -1.74 8.15
C ALA A 174 -22.50 -1.75 7.34
N ASN A 175 -22.48 -1.06 6.21
CA ASN A 175 -21.29 -0.93 5.35
C ASN A 175 -20.24 0.00 5.96
N VAL A 176 -20.69 1.04 6.66
CA VAL A 176 -19.88 2.00 7.41
C VAL A 176 -20.27 1.91 8.89
N VAL A 177 -19.28 1.75 9.77
CA VAL A 177 -19.46 1.60 11.23
C VAL A 177 -18.51 2.55 11.96
N ILE A 178 -19.00 3.24 12.98
CA ILE A 178 -18.18 4.09 13.83
C ILE A 178 -17.67 3.28 15.03
N ASN A 179 -16.36 3.34 15.28
CA ASN A 179 -15.77 2.94 16.56
C ASN A 179 -15.66 4.18 17.45
N TRP A 180 -16.64 4.34 18.35
CA TRP A 180 -16.74 5.49 19.24
C TRP A 180 -15.53 5.66 20.17
N THR A 181 -15.06 4.57 20.78
CA THR A 181 -13.94 4.57 21.73
C THR A 181 -12.64 5.11 21.11
N THR A 182 -12.37 4.78 19.84
CA THR A 182 -11.16 5.22 19.13
C THR A 182 -11.41 6.38 18.16
N ARG A 183 -12.65 6.87 18.05
CA ARG A 183 -13.10 7.86 17.05
C ARG A 183 -12.61 7.54 15.63
N HIS A 184 -12.80 6.29 15.21
CA HIS A 184 -12.45 5.81 13.88
C HIS A 184 -13.70 5.46 13.07
N VAL A 185 -13.72 5.81 11.78
CA VAL A 185 -14.74 5.34 10.83
C VAL A 185 -14.21 4.09 10.12
N VAL A 186 -15.01 3.02 10.13
CA VAL A 186 -14.64 1.69 9.66
C VAL A 186 -15.57 1.28 8.53
N VAL A 187 -15.03 1.17 7.32
CA VAL A 187 -15.73 0.79 6.10
C VAL A 187 -15.41 -0.67 5.76
N ARG A 188 -16.40 -1.46 5.34
CA ARG A 188 -16.18 -2.84 4.88
C ARG A 188 -15.57 -2.91 3.48
N GLY A 189 -14.81 -3.98 3.23
CA GLY A 189 -14.18 -4.26 1.94
C GLY A 189 -12.87 -3.51 1.71
N TRP A 190 -12.20 -3.80 0.59
CA TRP A 190 -11.15 -2.94 0.07
C TRP A 190 -11.82 -1.70 -0.56
N ARG A 191 -11.71 -0.57 0.12
CA ARG A 191 -12.24 0.75 -0.27
C ARG A 191 -11.21 1.88 -0.09
N GLY A 192 -9.94 1.52 0.12
CA GLY A 192 -8.84 2.45 0.44
C GLY A 192 -8.53 3.45 -0.68
N PRO A 193 -8.34 3.01 -1.93
CA PRO A 193 -8.18 3.89 -3.09
C PRO A 193 -9.31 4.91 -3.23
N GLU A 194 -10.57 4.46 -3.13
CA GLU A 194 -11.76 5.31 -3.28
C GLU A 194 -11.84 6.37 -2.18
N ILE A 195 -11.73 5.96 -0.90
CA ILE A 195 -11.79 6.88 0.24
C ILE A 195 -10.60 7.85 0.21
N LYS A 196 -9.42 7.40 -0.22
CA LYS A 196 -8.27 8.30 -0.39
C LYS A 196 -8.58 9.34 -1.46
N ARG A 197 -9.04 8.92 -2.64
CA ARG A 197 -9.32 9.84 -3.75
C ARG A 197 -10.43 10.84 -3.40
N TRP A 198 -11.50 10.37 -2.77
CA TRP A 198 -12.56 11.22 -2.24
C TRP A 198 -12.03 12.25 -1.22
N ALA A 199 -11.17 11.82 -0.29
CA ALA A 199 -10.61 12.71 0.72
C ALA A 199 -9.64 13.75 0.13
N GLU A 200 -8.86 13.39 -0.89
CA GLU A 200 -8.03 14.34 -1.67
C GLU A 200 -8.89 15.40 -2.36
N VAL A 201 -9.97 14.98 -3.05
CA VAL A 201 -10.89 15.90 -3.75
C VAL A 201 -11.66 16.79 -2.77
N SER A 202 -11.94 16.28 -1.56
CA SER A 202 -12.60 17.03 -0.48
C SER A 202 -11.63 17.96 0.28
N GLY A 203 -10.32 17.95 -0.01
CA GLY A 203 -9.32 18.85 0.57
C GLY A 203 -8.75 18.44 1.93
N PHE A 204 -8.74 17.14 2.28
CA PHE A 204 -8.21 16.62 3.56
C PHE A 204 -6.73 16.22 3.54
#